data_AF-A0A246BIP3-F1
#
_entry.id   AF-A0A246BIP3-F1
#
_cell.length_a   1.000
_cell.length_b   1.000
_cell.length_c   1.000
_cell.angle_alpha   90.00
_cell.angle_beta   90.00
_cell.angle_gamma   90.00
#
_symmetry.space_group_name_H-M   'P 1'
#
loop_
_entity.id
_entity.type
_entity.pdbx_description
1 polymer ?
#
loop_
_entity_poly.entity_id
_entity_poly.type
_entity_poly.pdbx_seq_one_letter_code
_entity_poly.pdbx_strand_id
1 'polypeptide(L)'
;MTEHTPHPNWRKRRQRPHIPPPPPDQPLTPREWLRHIRTHHDLTIDEVTERINQYHPCTKSFLNHLECGHISIPNLSPEKKDALQRVFNLTEEEWAHGTSGNATIKDIG
;
A
#
# COMPACT_ATOMS: atom_id res chain seq x y z
N MET A 1 34.05 -10.33 11.33
CA MET A 1 32.88 -10.95 10.69
C MET A 1 31.69 -10.14 11.14
N THR A 2 31.12 -9.30 10.28
CA THR A 2 30.01 -8.40 10.65
C THR A 2 28.71 -9.17 10.65
N GLU A 3 28.23 -9.51 11.85
CA GLU A 3 26.90 -10.07 12.09
C GLU A 3 25.84 -9.04 11.67
N HIS A 4 25.15 -9.30 10.56
CA HIS A 4 23.91 -8.60 10.19
C HIS A 4 22.82 -9.04 11.17
N THR A 5 22.57 -8.23 12.20
CA THR A 5 21.42 -8.37 13.08
C THR A 5 20.11 -8.35 12.26
N PRO A 6 19.28 -9.41 12.28
CA PRO A 6 17.94 -9.34 11.72
C PRO A 6 17.10 -8.41 12.61
N HIS A 7 16.60 -7.30 12.06
CA HIS A 7 15.75 -6.34 12.75
C HIS A 7 14.53 -7.03 13.43
N PRO A 8 14.45 -7.11 14.77
CA PRO A 8 13.35 -7.76 15.47
C PRO A 8 12.50 -6.69 16.18
N ASN A 9 11.67 -5.95 15.44
CA ASN A 9 10.74 -5.00 16.04
C ASN A 9 9.31 -5.06 15.47
N TRP A 10 8.86 -6.27 15.11
CA TRP A 10 7.52 -6.53 14.55
C TRP A 10 6.40 -6.63 15.61
N ARG A 11 6.72 -6.53 16.92
CA ARG A 11 5.79 -6.86 18.02
C ARG A 11 4.95 -5.72 18.57
N LYS A 12 5.10 -4.48 18.09
CA LYS A 12 4.23 -3.37 18.57
C LYS A 12 3.06 -3.15 17.63
N ARG A 13 2.15 -4.14 17.58
CA ARG A 13 0.79 -4.04 17.03
C ARG A 13 0.07 -2.87 17.69
N ARG A 14 0.07 -1.71 17.04
CA ARG A 14 -0.82 -0.61 17.40
C ARG A 14 -2.20 -0.99 16.87
N GLN A 15 -3.09 -1.39 17.76
CA GLN A 15 -4.52 -1.56 17.50
C GLN A 15 -5.04 -0.23 16.95
N ARG A 16 -5.11 -0.11 15.61
CA ARG A 16 -5.86 0.97 14.97
C ARG A 16 -7.34 0.77 15.32
N PRO A 17 -8.13 1.84 15.50
CA PRO A 17 -9.55 1.72 15.78
C PRO A 17 -10.19 0.78 14.74
N HIS A 18 -10.96 -0.19 15.23
CA HIS A 18 -11.69 -1.16 14.42
C HIS A 18 -12.79 -0.42 13.66
N ILE A 19 -12.42 0.22 12.54
CA ILE A 19 -13.40 0.66 11.55
C ILE A 19 -13.90 -0.62 10.90
N PRO A 20 -15.22 -0.90 10.88
CA PRO A 20 -15.72 -2.07 10.21
C PRO A 20 -15.24 -2.06 8.75
N PRO A 21 -14.75 -3.18 8.21
CA PRO A 21 -14.43 -3.24 6.80
C PRO A 21 -15.68 -2.84 6.00
N PRO A 22 -15.55 -2.09 4.89
CA PRO A 22 -16.67 -1.84 4.01
C PRO A 22 -17.31 -3.15 3.56
N PRO A 23 -18.58 -3.14 3.10
CA PRO A 23 -19.19 -4.31 2.53
C PRO A 23 -18.34 -4.87 1.38
N PRO A 24 -18.20 -6.20 1.27
CA PRO A 24 -17.24 -6.84 0.37
C PRO A 24 -17.52 -6.62 -1.11
N ASP A 25 -18.73 -6.19 -1.47
CA ASP A 25 -19.18 -5.87 -2.83
C ASP A 25 -19.12 -4.37 -3.16
N GLN A 26 -18.67 -3.52 -2.22
CA GLN A 26 -18.59 -2.09 -2.48
C GLN A 26 -17.39 -1.77 -3.36
N PRO A 27 -17.58 -1.03 -4.48
CA PRO A 27 -16.47 -0.52 -5.26
C PRO A 27 -15.66 0.46 -4.40
N LEU A 28 -14.38 0.17 -4.27
CA LEU A 28 -13.42 0.97 -3.54
C LEU A 28 -12.86 2.04 -4.47
N THR A 29 -12.73 3.25 -3.95
CA THR A 29 -11.92 4.24 -4.66
C THR A 29 -10.46 3.77 -4.70
N PRO A 30 -9.67 4.15 -5.71
CA PRO A 30 -8.28 3.70 -5.86
C PRO A 30 -7.40 3.89 -4.60
N ARG A 31 -7.67 4.98 -3.85
CA ARG A 31 -7.04 5.29 -2.56
C ARG A 31 -7.47 4.34 -1.43
N GLU A 32 -8.74 3.95 -1.40
CA GLU A 32 -9.28 3.02 -0.41
C GLU A 32 -8.75 1.62 -0.69
N TRP A 33 -8.74 1.21 -1.96
CA TRP A 33 -8.14 -0.04 -2.40
C TRP A 33 -6.66 -0.15 -1.95
N LEU A 34 -5.84 0.88 -2.21
CA LEU A 34 -4.46 0.92 -1.71
C LEU A 34 -4.37 0.82 -0.18
N ARG A 35 -5.23 1.55 0.55
CA ARG A 35 -5.27 1.49 2.01
C ARG A 35 -5.66 0.10 2.52
N HIS A 36 -6.57 -0.58 1.83
CA HIS A 36 -7.00 -1.93 2.13
C HIS A 36 -5.90 -2.95 1.86
N ILE A 37 -5.24 -2.90 0.69
CA ILE A 37 -4.06 -3.76 0.41
C ILE A 37 -2.99 -3.57 1.48
N ARG A 38 -2.66 -2.32 1.80
CA ARG A 38 -1.66 -2.05 2.85
C ARG A 38 -2.06 -2.68 4.19
N THR A 39 -3.34 -2.64 4.53
CA THR A 39 -3.86 -3.23 5.76
C THR A 39 -3.92 -4.77 5.69
N HIS A 40 -4.22 -5.33 4.52
CA HIS A 40 -4.20 -6.78 4.27
C HIS A 40 -2.80 -7.37 4.45
N HIS A 41 -1.78 -6.67 3.96
CA HIS A 41 -0.37 -7.05 4.15
C HIS A 41 0.18 -6.69 5.55
N ASP A 42 -0.64 -6.13 6.45
CA ASP A 42 -0.28 -5.65 7.79
C ASP A 42 0.92 -4.67 7.79
N LEU A 43 1.06 -3.86 6.73
CA LEU A 43 2.20 -2.94 6.58
C LEU A 43 1.88 -1.53 7.07
N THR A 44 2.83 -0.89 7.74
CA THR A 44 2.71 0.53 8.07
C THR A 44 3.15 1.44 6.91
N ILE A 45 2.78 2.73 6.97
CA ILE A 45 3.20 3.74 5.98
C ILE A 45 4.73 3.83 5.91
N ASP A 46 5.38 3.76 7.08
CA ASP A 46 6.83 3.81 7.21
C ASP A 46 7.48 2.62 6.52
N GLU A 47 7.01 1.40 6.80
CA GLU A 47 7.53 0.17 6.18
C GLU A 47 7.35 0.14 4.67
N VAL A 48 6.16 0.53 4.17
CA VAL A 48 5.94 0.63 2.73
C VAL A 48 6.91 1.65 2.14
N THR A 49 7.11 2.79 2.79
CA THR A 49 8.07 3.81 2.34
C THR A 49 9.51 3.28 2.33
N GLU A 50 9.93 2.56 3.36
CA GLU A 50 11.26 1.94 3.43
C GLU A 50 11.48 0.93 2.30
N ARG A 51 10.46 0.10 2.00
CA ARG A 51 10.52 -0.87 0.90
C ARG A 51 10.51 -0.19 -0.46
N ILE A 52 9.69 0.84 -0.66
CA ILE A 52 9.71 1.65 -1.90
C ILE A 52 11.09 2.27 -2.10
N ASN A 53 11.70 2.81 -1.03
CA ASN A 53 13.04 3.42 -1.08
C ASN A 53 14.16 2.44 -1.52
N GLN A 54 13.94 1.12 -1.47
CA GLN A 54 14.87 0.14 -2.04
C GLN A 54 14.90 0.17 -3.58
N TYR A 55 13.79 0.59 -4.21
CA TYR A 55 13.62 0.66 -5.66
C TYR A 55 13.72 2.09 -6.18
N HIS A 56 13.03 3.02 -5.51
CA HIS A 56 12.99 4.42 -5.89
C HIS A 56 12.85 5.33 -4.66
N PRO A 57 13.69 6.37 -4.52
CA PRO A 57 13.66 7.24 -3.35
C PRO A 57 12.30 7.96 -3.23
N CYS A 58 11.63 7.79 -2.08
CA CYS A 58 10.33 8.38 -1.80
C CYS A 58 10.28 8.99 -0.40
N THR A 59 9.53 10.08 -0.27
CA THR A 59 9.30 10.74 1.02
C THR A 59 8.25 10.01 1.83
N LYS A 60 8.34 10.04 3.17
CA LYS A 60 7.32 9.42 4.06
C LYS A 60 5.92 9.99 3.84
N SER A 61 5.83 11.25 3.42
CA SER A 61 4.56 11.90 3.08
C SER A 61 3.96 11.42 1.77
N PHE A 62 4.73 10.79 0.88
CA PHE A 62 4.24 10.34 -0.43
C PHE A 62 3.06 9.38 -0.31
N LEU A 63 3.22 8.29 0.45
CA LEU A 63 2.16 7.30 0.60
C LEU A 63 0.98 7.88 1.39
N ASN A 64 1.24 8.72 2.38
CA ASN A 64 0.18 9.41 3.11
C ASN A 64 -0.64 10.35 2.20
N HIS A 65 0.02 11.09 1.31
CA HIS A 65 -0.64 11.93 0.31
C HIS A 65 -1.39 11.08 -0.73
N LEU A 66 -0.90 9.89 -1.05
CA LEU A 66 -1.56 8.94 -1.94
C LEU A 66 -2.85 8.38 -1.31
N GLU A 67 -2.78 7.91 -0.05
CA GLU A 67 -3.92 7.39 0.71
C GLU A 67 -4.96 8.49 1.02
N CYS A 68 -4.52 9.74 1.23
CA CYS A 68 -5.42 10.89 1.41
C CYS A 68 -6.00 11.45 0.11
N GLY A 69 -5.52 10.99 -1.06
CA GLY A 69 -5.97 11.50 -2.37
C GLY A 69 -5.44 12.89 -2.74
N HIS A 70 -4.40 13.38 -2.07
CA HIS A 70 -3.66 14.57 -2.50
C HIS A 70 -2.85 14.30 -3.78
N ILE A 71 -2.42 13.04 -3.97
CA ILE A 71 -1.78 12.57 -5.19
C ILE A 71 -2.74 11.61 -5.87
N SER A 72 -3.06 11.87 -7.13
CA SER A 72 -3.86 10.94 -7.94
C SER A 72 -2.97 9.79 -8.39
N ILE A 73 -3.41 8.56 -8.13
CA ILE A 73 -2.76 7.34 -8.60
C ILE A 73 -2.49 7.33 -10.13
N PRO A 74 -3.41 7.76 -11.02
CA PRO A 74 -3.12 7.82 -12.46
C PRO A 74 -2.02 8.83 -12.83
N ASN A 75 -1.72 9.81 -11.97
CA ASN A 75 -0.65 10.79 -12.17
C ASN A 75 0.69 10.34 -11.53
N LEU A 76 0.80 9.09 -11.09
CA LEU A 76 2.06 8.57 -10.56
C LEU A 76 3.08 8.37 -11.68
N SER A 77 4.32 8.74 -11.39
CA SER A 77 5.46 8.37 -12.23
C SER A 77 5.53 6.84 -12.36
N PRO A 78 5.88 6.31 -13.56
CA PRO A 78 5.94 4.87 -13.80
C PRO A 78 6.89 4.16 -12.83
N GLU A 79 7.98 4.80 -12.42
CA GLU A 79 8.92 4.29 -11.42
C GLU A 79 8.28 4.08 -10.04
N LYS A 80 7.40 5.01 -9.63
CA LYS A 80 6.67 4.91 -8.35
C LYS A 80 5.57 3.87 -8.41
N LYS A 81 4.89 3.76 -9.56
CA LYS A 81 3.91 2.70 -9.83
C LYS A 81 4.60 1.33 -9.71
N ASP A 82 5.71 1.14 -10.43
CA ASP A 82 6.48 -0.12 -10.41
C ASP A 82 6.95 -0.48 -8.99
N ALA A 83 7.51 0.49 -8.24
CA ALA A 83 7.92 0.26 -6.86
C ALA A 83 6.75 -0.16 -5.96
N LEU A 84 5.58 0.48 -6.07
CA LEU A 84 4.38 0.10 -5.32
C LEU A 84 3.90 -1.30 -5.69
N GLN A 85 3.85 -1.63 -6.99
CA GLN A 85 3.48 -2.96 -7.46
C GLN A 85 4.41 -4.04 -6.90
N ARG A 86 5.73 -3.79 -6.89
CA ARG A 86 6.70 -4.72 -6.31
C ARG A 86 6.55 -4.89 -4.80
N VAL A 87 6.29 -3.79 -4.07
CA VAL A 87 6.15 -3.83 -2.61
C VAL A 87 4.92 -4.60 -2.16
N PHE A 88 3.83 -4.49 -2.91
CA PHE A 88 2.58 -5.21 -2.65
C PHE A 88 2.47 -6.53 -3.43
N ASN A 89 3.48 -6.88 -4.24
CA ASN A 89 3.48 -8.04 -5.12
C ASN A 89 2.24 -8.12 -6.03
N LEU A 90 1.86 -6.98 -6.62
CA LEU A 90 0.70 -6.84 -7.49
C LEU A 90 1.11 -6.92 -8.95
N THR A 91 0.27 -7.58 -9.74
CA THR A 91 0.38 -7.56 -11.20
C THR A 91 -0.09 -6.22 -11.78
N GLU A 92 0.21 -5.97 -13.07
CA GLU A 92 -0.35 -4.80 -13.75
C GLU A 92 -1.88 -4.85 -13.86
N GLU A 93 -2.44 -6.05 -14.01
CA GLU A 93 -3.88 -6.27 -14.10
C GLU A 93 -4.57 -5.94 -12.78
N GLU A 94 -4.07 -6.45 -11.65
CA GLU A 94 -4.58 -6.12 -10.31
C GLU A 94 -4.44 -4.63 -10.01
N TRP A 95 -3.32 -4.03 -10.39
CA TRP A 95 -3.14 -2.59 -10.25
C TRP A 95 -4.15 -1.80 -11.07
N ALA A 96 -4.34 -2.15 -12.34
CA ALA A 96 -5.32 -1.49 -13.20
C ALA A 96 -6.75 -1.68 -12.68
N HIS A 97 -7.08 -2.89 -12.21
CA HIS A 97 -8.38 -3.19 -11.61
C HIS A 97 -8.61 -2.37 -10.34
N GLY A 98 -7.63 -2.38 -9.42
CA GLY A 98 -7.59 -1.58 -8.21
C GLY A 98 -7.77 -0.09 -8.41
N THR A 99 -7.13 0.42 -9.46
CA THR A 99 -7.08 1.85 -9.76
C THR A 99 -8.18 2.33 -10.70
N SER A 100 -8.96 1.42 -11.28
CA SER A 100 -10.14 1.72 -12.10
C SER A 100 -11.34 2.24 -11.28
N GLY A 101 -11.33 2.02 -9.97
CA GLY A 101 -12.46 2.33 -9.09
C GLY A 101 -13.59 1.29 -9.09
N ASN A 102 -13.39 0.16 -9.76
CA ASN A 102 -14.31 -0.99 -9.73
C ASN A 102 -13.86 -2.11 -8.79
N ALA A 103 -12.63 -2.05 -8.26
CA ALA A 103 -12.13 -3.07 -7.35
C ALA A 103 -12.94 -3.09 -6.06
N THR A 104 -13.12 -4.29 -5.50
CA THR A 104 -13.84 -4.49 -4.25
C THR A 104 -12.92 -5.14 -3.22
N ILE A 105 -13.35 -5.23 -1.96
CA ILE A 105 -12.53 -5.88 -0.92
C ILE A 105 -12.31 -7.37 -1.23
N LYS A 106 -13.26 -8.02 -1.93
CA LYS A 106 -13.11 -9.43 -2.37
C LYS A 106 -11.92 -9.64 -3.30
N ASP A 107 -11.48 -8.60 -3.99
CA ASP A 107 -10.36 -8.63 -4.94
C ASP A 107 -8.99 -8.53 -4.24
N ILE A 108 -8.97 -8.14 -2.95
CA ILE A 108 -7.74 -7.90 -2.17
C ILE A 108 -7.31 -9.16 -1.37
N GLY A 109 -7.99 -10.31 -1.55
CA GLY A 109 -7.86 -11.52 -0.73
C GLY A 109 -7.33 -12.75 -1.48
#